data_AF-A0A7V3QIN5-F1
#
_entry.id   AF-A0A7V3QIN5-F1
#
_cell.length_a   1.000
_cell.length_b   1.000
_cell.length_c   1.000
_cell.angle_alpha   90.00
_cell.angle_beta   90.00
_cell.angle_gamma   90.00
#
_symmetry.space_group_name_H-M   'P 1'
#
loop_
_entity.id
_entity.type
_entity.pdbx_description
1 polymer ?
#
loop_
_entity_poly.entity_id
_entity_poly.type
_entity_poly.pdbx_seq_one_letter_code
_entity_poly.pdbx_strand_id
1 'polypeptide(L)' 'VQWFKTMTTNDYIRNVKTNNWKPFNKKLWQRNYYEHIIRNEFELNKIRKYIQNNLLNWRKDRNYKI' A
#
# COMPACT_ATOMS: atom_id res chain seq x y z
N VAL A 1 0.55 9.51 -7.69
CA VAL A 1 0.72 8.08 -7.33
C VAL A 1 0.24 7.07 -8.40
N GLN A 2 -0.75 7.39 -9.24
CA GLN A 2 -1.39 6.39 -10.13
C GLN A 2 -0.41 5.71 -11.08
N TRP A 3 0.45 6.48 -11.78
CA TRP A 3 1.47 5.93 -12.67
C TRP A 3 2.43 4.98 -11.95
N PHE A 4 2.87 5.33 -10.74
CA PHE A 4 3.73 4.48 -9.91
C PHE A 4 3.07 3.14 -9.58
N LYS A 5 1.79 3.15 -9.16
CA LYS A 5 1.02 1.92 -8.90
C LYS A 5 0.93 1.05 -10.15
N THR A 6 0.72 1.65 -11.34
CA THR A 6 0.67 0.93 -12.61
C THR A 6 2.01 0.28 -12.94
N MET A 7 3.09 1.06 -12.95
CA MET A 7 4.42 0.57 -13.33
C MET A 7 4.89 -0.57 -12.43
N THR A 8 4.75 -0.39 -11.11
CA THR A 8 5.15 -1.41 -10.12
C THR A 8 4.27 -2.66 -10.19
N THR A 9 2.98 -2.53 -10.51
CA THR A 9 2.12 -3.71 -10.71
C THR A 9 2.55 -4.50 -11.95
N ASN A 10 2.85 -3.81 -13.05
CA ASN A 10 3.30 -4.46 -14.28
C ASN A 10 4.64 -5.16 -14.10
N ASP A 11 5.59 -4.52 -13.41
CA ASP A 11 6.88 -5.11 -13.07
C ASP A 11 6.71 -6.33 -12.15
N TYR A 12 5.86 -6.24 -11.12
CA TYR A 12 5.57 -7.38 -10.24
C TYR A 12 4.96 -8.55 -11.03
N ILE A 13 3.99 -8.29 -11.92
CA ILE A 13 3.39 -9.32 -12.78
C ILE A 13 4.44 -9.99 -13.68
N ARG A 14 5.37 -9.21 -14.23
CA ARG A 14 6.48 -9.76 -15.04
C ARG A 14 7.32 -10.72 -14.20
N ASN A 15 7.71 -10.33 -13.00
CA ASN A 15 8.53 -11.15 -12.12
C ASN A 15 7.78 -12.39 -11.57
N VAL A 16 6.46 -12.34 -11.39
CA VAL A 16 5.65 -13.54 -11.11
C VAL A 16 5.80 -14.57 -12.23
N LYS A 17 5.84 -14.12 -13.48
CA LYS A 17 5.96 -14.99 -14.67
C LYS A 17 7.38 -15.47 -14.92
N THR A 18 8.39 -14.62 -14.72
CA THR A 18 9.78 -14.92 -15.10
C THR A 18 10.63 -15.44 -13.96
N ASN A 19 10.39 -14.94 -12.75
CA ASN A 19 11.26 -15.15 -11.58
C ASN A 19 10.53 -15.88 -10.44
N ASN A 20 9.37 -16.49 -10.74
CA ASN A 20 8.59 -17.31 -9.82
C ASN A 20 8.19 -16.58 -8.52
N TRP A 21 7.94 -15.28 -8.58
CA TRP A 21 7.42 -14.54 -7.44
C TRP A 21 6.01 -15.01 -7.06
N LYS A 22 5.66 -14.86 -5.79
CA LYS A 22 4.34 -15.25 -5.28
C LYS A 22 3.23 -14.49 -6.00
N PRO A 23 2.23 -15.17 -6.59
CA PRO A 23 1.10 -14.49 -7.22
C PRO A 23 0.23 -13.79 -6.16
N PHE A 24 -0.44 -12.71 -6.57
CA PHE A 24 -1.38 -11.96 -5.75
C PHE A 24 -2.79 -12.03 -6.34
N ASN A 25 -3.81 -11.87 -5.49
CA ASN A 25 -5.20 -11.93 -5.93
C ASN A 25 -5.73 -10.53 -6.28
N LYS A 26 -6.24 -10.36 -7.50
CA LYS A 26 -6.91 -9.16 -8.04
C LYS A 26 -6.06 -7.87 -8.04
N LYS A 27 -5.71 -7.32 -6.87
CA LYS A 27 -5.09 -5.99 -6.74
C LYS A 27 -3.88 -6.02 -5.80
N LEU A 28 -2.75 -5.51 -6.30
CA LEU A 28 -1.53 -5.36 -5.51
C LEU A 28 -1.58 -4.12 -4.59
N TRP A 29 -2.20 -3.03 -5.06
CA TRP A 29 -2.29 -1.77 -4.33
C TRP A 29 -3.71 -1.47 -3.85
N GLN A 30 -3.81 -0.78 -2.71
CA GLN A 30 -5.06 -0.13 -2.27
C GLN A 30 -5.53 0.92 -3.28
N ARG A 31 -6.84 1.16 -3.36
CA ARG A 31 -7.43 2.17 -4.27
C ARG A 31 -6.90 3.57 -3.95
N ASN A 32 -7.00 3.95 -2.69
CA ASN A 32 -6.58 5.27 -2.22
C ASN A 32 -5.07 5.29 -1.91
N TYR A 33 -4.55 6.48 -1.68
CA TYR A 33 -3.21 6.67 -1.15
C TYR A 33 -3.25 7.75 -0.08
N TYR A 34 -2.38 7.63 0.91
CA TYR A 34 -2.19 8.62 1.95
C TYR A 34 -0.83 9.30 1.69
N GLU A 35 -0.84 10.62 1.67
CA GLU A 35 0.34 11.44 1.50
C GLU A 35 0.44 12.39 2.69
N HIS A 36 1.62 12.43 3.32
CA HIS A 36 1.90 13.30 4.46
C HIS A 36 3.40 13.57 4.50
N ILE A 37 3.78 14.85 4.54
CA ILE A 37 5.19 15.26 4.70
C ILE A 37 5.51 15.19 6.19
N ILE A 38 6.40 14.29 6.59
CA ILE A 38 6.85 14.14 7.97
C ILE A 38 7.85 15.25 8.28
N ARG A 39 7.49 16.17 9.18
CA ARG A 39 8.35 17.31 9.53
C ARG A 39 9.02 17.19 10.90
N ASN A 40 8.60 16.22 11.71
CA ASN A 40 9.10 16.00 13.06
C ASN A 40 8.95 14.53 13.49
N GLU A 41 9.59 14.18 14.60
CA GLU A 41 9.61 12.83 15.14
C GLU A 41 8.23 12.35 15.63
N PHE A 42 7.40 13.26 16.14
CA PHE A 42 6.06 12.93 16.60
C PHE A 42 5.18 12.42 15.45
N GLU A 43 5.22 13.09 14.29
CA GLU A 43 4.53 12.66 13.07
C GLU A 43 5.06 11.32 12.57
N LEU A 44 6.39 11.12 12.61
CA LEU A 44 7.01 9.86 12.22
C LEU A 44 6.50 8.70 13.09
N ASN A 45 6.45 8.89 14.41
CA ASN A 45 5.96 7.89 15.35
C ASN A 45 4.47 7.59 15.13
N LYS A 46 3.66 8.61 14.79
CA LYS A 46 2.25 8.44 14.43
C LYS A 46 2.08 7.59 13.16
N ILE A 47 2.86 7.86 12.12
CA ILE A 47 2.80 7.08 10.86
C ILE A 47 3.28 5.64 11.07
N ARG A 48 4.36 5.42 11.83
CA ARG A 48 4.80 4.06 12.19
C ARG A 48 3.71 3.28 12.90
N LYS A 49 3.08 3.90 13.91
CA LYS A 49 1.95 3.31 14.63
C LYS A 49 0.78 3.02 13.69
N TYR A 50 0.47 3.91 12.76
CA TYR A 50 -0.55 3.67 11.75
C TYR A 50 -0.23 2.45 10.88
N ILE A 51 1.00 2.35 10.33
CA ILE A 51 1.41 1.23 9.47
C ILE A 51 1.31 -0.10 10.22
N GLN A 52 1.80 -0.17 11.47
CA GLN A 52 1.72 -1.37 12.29
C GLN A 52 0.28 -1.80 12.56
N ASN A 53 -0.61 -0.84 12.82
CA ASN A 53 -2.01 -1.11 13.14
C ASN A 53 -2.92 -1.22 11.90
N ASN A 54 -2.40 -0.98 10.70
CA ASN A 54 -3.20 -0.93 9.45
C ASN A 54 -3.85 -2.29 9.14
N LEU A 55 -3.16 -3.40 9.46
CA LEU A 55 -3.70 -4.76 9.31
C LEU A 55 -5.05 -4.96 10.02
N LEU A 56 -5.25 -4.33 11.19
CA LEU A 56 -6.47 -4.45 11.99
C LEU A 56 -7.52 -3.38 11.66
N ASN A 57 -7.07 -2.20 11.22
CA ASN A 57 -7.92 -1.03 11.03
C ASN A 57 -8.43 -0.85 9.60
N TRP A 58 -7.98 -1.68 8.65
CA TRP A 58 -8.42 -1.60 7.25
C TRP A 58 -9.95 -1.63 7.12
N ARG A 59 -10.64 -2.52 7.83
CA ARG A 59 -12.12 -2.62 7.83
C ARG A 59 -12.83 -1.42 8.47
N LYS A 60 -12.11 -0.61 9.26
CA LYS A 60 -12.63 0.53 10.02
C LYS A 60 -12.24 1.87 9.39
N ASP A 61 -11.44 1.88 8.33
CA ASP A 61 -11.10 3.10 7.63
C ASP A 61 -12.37 3.66 6.97
N ARG A 62 -12.65 4.95 7.20
CA ARG A 62 -13.84 5.65 6.67
C ARG A 62 -13.86 5.67 5.14
N ASN A 63 -12.71 5.49 4.51
CA ASN A 63 -12.54 5.38 3.06
C ASN A 63 -12.51 3.92 2.56
N TYR A 64 -12.72 2.94 3.44
CA TYR A 64 -12.90 1.54 3.05
C TYR A 64 -14.28 1.38 2.40
N LYS A 65 -14.30 1.29 1.07
CA LYS A 65 -15.47 0.85 0.32
C LYS A 65 -15.22 -0.58 -0.15
N ILE A 66 -16.17 -1.45 0.19
CA ILE A 66 -16.26 -2.86 -0.25
C ILE A 66 -16.34 -2.91 -1.78
#